data_AF-A0A1Q6XAX2-F1
#
_entry.id   AF-A0A1Q6XAX2-F1
#
_cell.length_a   1.000
_cell.length_b   1.000
_cell.length_c   1.000
_cell.angle_alpha   90.00
_cell.angle_beta   90.00
_cell.angle_gamma   90.00
#
_symmetry.space_group_name_H-M   'P 1'
#
loop_
_entity.id
_entity.type
_entity.pdbx_description
1 polymer ?
#
loop_
_entity_poly.entity_id
_entity_poly.type
_entity_poly.pdbx_seq_one_letter_code
_entity_poly.pdbx_strand_id
1 'polypeptide(L)'
;MGLDIRLPIGGLFTVLGLLLAGYGLVSEKALYERSLGINVNLEWGLVMLIFGVIMVVLGRRGTRNGDNRRHEVAQHRPDTSHH
;
A
#
# COMPACT_ATOMS: atom_id res chain seq x y z
N MET A 1 0.65 20.74 0.28
CA MET A 1 1.36 19.52 -0.19
C MET A 1 0.34 18.39 -0.16
N GLY A 2 -0.12 17.92 -1.31
CA GLY A 2 -1.13 16.85 -1.37
C GLY A 2 -0.50 15.55 -0.91
N LEU A 3 -0.81 15.11 0.30
CA LEU A 3 -0.32 13.85 0.84
C LEU A 3 -0.96 12.71 0.02
N ASP A 4 -0.14 11.90 -0.64
CA ASP A 4 -0.60 10.74 -1.41
C ASP A 4 -1.24 9.72 -0.45
N ILE A 5 -2.56 9.83 -0.28
CA ILE A 5 -3.37 9.01 0.65
C ILE A 5 -3.24 7.50 0.43
N ARG A 6 -2.76 7.09 -0.75
CA ARG A 6 -2.51 5.69 -1.11
C ARG A 6 -1.45 5.04 -0.21
N LEU A 7 -0.43 5.81 0.19
CA LEU A 7 0.66 5.31 1.02
C LEU A 7 0.20 4.98 2.46
N PRO A 8 -0.47 5.89 3.21
CA PRO A 8 -0.96 5.58 4.55
C PRO A 8 -2.07 4.53 4.54
N ILE A 9 -2.99 4.55 3.57
CA ILE A 9 -4.06 3.55 3.47
C ILE A 9 -3.47 2.16 3.16
N GLY A 10 -2.58 2.05 2.18
CA GLY A 10 -1.92 0.78 1.84
C GLY A 10 -1.09 0.22 2.99
N GLY A 11 -0.37 1.09 3.70
CA GLY A 11 0.41 0.71 4.88
C GLY A 11 -0.47 0.13 5.99
N LEU A 12 -1.59 0.80 6.31
CA LEU A 12 -2.53 0.33 7.33
C LEU A 12 -3.10 -1.06 7.00
N PHE A 13 -3.58 -1.25 5.76
CA PHE A 13 -4.12 -2.55 5.33
C PHE A 13 -3.07 -3.67 5.32
N THR A 14 -1.82 -3.33 4.98
CA THR A 14 -0.72 -4.32 5.01
C THR A 14 -0.43 -4.78 6.44
N VAL A 15 -0.34 -3.84 7.40
CA VAL A 15 -0.08 -4.18 8.81
C VAL A 15 -1.24 -4.96 9.41
N LEU A 16 -2.47 -4.52 9.19
CA LEU A 16 -3.66 -5.22 9.69
C LEU A 16 -3.82 -6.62 9.07
N GLY A 17 -3.62 -6.75 7.76
CA GLY A 17 -3.64 -8.03 7.07
C GLY A 17 -2.55 -8.99 7.57
N LEU A 18 -1.34 -8.48 7.84
CA LEU A 18 -0.23 -9.27 8.37
C LEU A 18 -0.54 -9.78 9.79
N LEU A 19 -1.06 -8.91 10.65
CA LEU A 19 -1.47 -9.28 12.01
C LEU A 19 -2.60 -10.32 11.98
N LEU A 20 -3.58 -10.15 11.11
CA LEU A 20 -4.74 -11.04 11.03
C LEU A 20 -4.37 -12.40 10.41
N ALA A 21 -3.53 -12.42 9.36
CA ALA A 21 -2.99 -13.64 8.77
C ALA A 21 -2.06 -14.38 9.76
N GLY A 22 -1.20 -13.66 10.46
CA GLY A 22 -0.34 -14.21 11.52
C GLY A 22 -1.15 -14.81 12.67
N TYR A 23 -2.21 -14.12 13.11
CA TYR A 23 -3.14 -14.64 14.11
C TYR A 23 -3.85 -15.91 13.61
N GLY A 24 -4.33 -15.92 12.37
CA GLY A 24 -4.96 -17.10 11.75
C GLY A 24 -4.02 -18.30 11.61
N LEU A 25 -2.72 -18.06 11.42
CA LEU A 25 -1.68 -19.10 11.35
C LEU A 25 -1.28 -19.65 12.72
N VAL A 26 -1.16 -18.79 13.73
CA VAL A 26 -0.75 -19.17 15.09
C VAL A 26 -1.93 -19.77 15.89
N SER A 27 -3.16 -19.42 15.53
CA SER A 27 -4.36 -19.96 16.17
C SER A 27 -4.63 -21.40 15.69
N GLU A 28 -3.86 -22.36 16.20
CA GLU A 28 -4.11 -23.80 16.05
C GLU A 28 -5.44 -24.19 16.72
N LYS A 29 -6.39 -24.68 15.92
CA LYS A 29 -7.50 -25.65 16.16
C LYS A 29 -8.41 -25.52 17.41
N ALA A 30 -8.01 -24.92 18.52
CA ALA A 30 -8.76 -24.82 19.76
C ALA A 30 -9.92 -23.81 19.71
N LEU A 31 -9.89 -22.87 18.76
CA LEU A 31 -10.99 -21.91 18.52
C LEU A 31 -11.92 -22.30 17.36
N TYR A 32 -11.65 -23.42 16.67
CA TYR A 32 -12.37 -23.83 15.46
C TYR A 32 -13.78 -24.40 15.75
N GLU A 33 -14.05 -24.84 16.98
CA GLU A 33 -15.37 -25.40 17.34
C GLU A 33 -16.49 -24.36 17.39
N ARG A 34 -16.18 -23.06 17.41
CA ARG A 34 -17.17 -22.00 17.66
C ARG A 34 -17.64 -21.25 16.41
N SER A 35 -17.06 -21.51 15.24
CA SER A 35 -17.44 -20.83 13.99
C SER A 35 -17.19 -21.72 12.77
N LEU A 36 -18.18 -22.55 12.43
CA LEU A 36 -18.37 -23.24 11.13
C LEU A 36 -17.20 -24.06 10.53
N GLY A 37 -16.07 -24.27 11.22
CA GLY A 37 -14.94 -25.04 10.70
C GLY A 37 -14.09 -24.32 9.63
N ILE A 38 -14.34 -23.03 9.36
CA ILE A 38 -13.61 -22.23 8.36
C ILE A 38 -12.82 -21.12 9.07
N ASN A 39 -11.54 -20.98 8.73
CA ASN A 39 -10.65 -19.99 9.34
C ASN A 39 -10.85 -18.60 8.70
N VAL A 40 -11.98 -17.97 9.04
CA VAL A 40 -12.41 -16.66 8.50
C VAL A 40 -11.32 -15.60 8.69
N ASN A 41 -10.61 -15.62 9.82
CA ASN A 41 -9.51 -14.68 10.08
C ASN A 41 -8.33 -14.87 9.11
N LEU A 42 -8.00 -16.10 8.75
CA LEU A 42 -6.92 -16.38 7.80
C LEU A 42 -7.29 -15.94 6.38
N GLU A 43 -8.49 -16.31 5.91
CA GLU A 43 -9.00 -15.95 4.58
C GLU A 43 -9.11 -14.43 4.41
N TRP A 44 -9.76 -13.74 5.35
CA TRP A 44 -9.89 -12.28 5.29
C TRP A 44 -8.57 -11.56 5.55
N GLY A 45 -7.72 -12.09 6.42
CA GLY A 45 -6.37 -11.57 6.65
C GLY A 45 -5.52 -11.62 5.38
N LEU A 46 -5.59 -12.73 4.63
CA LEU A 46 -4.90 -12.89 3.36
C LEU A 46 -5.43 -11.93 2.28
N VAL A 47 -6.75 -11.79 2.15
CA VAL A 47 -7.37 -10.83 1.22
C VAL A 47 -6.92 -9.40 1.52
N MET A 48 -6.96 -8.98 2.80
CA MET A 48 -6.52 -7.64 3.21
C MET A 48 -5.02 -7.44 2.99
N LEU A 49 -4.20 -8.46 3.24
CA LEU A 49 -2.75 -8.41 3.02
C LEU A 49 -2.42 -8.22 1.53
N ILE A 50 -3.02 -9.02 0.64
CA ILE A 50 -2.82 -8.88 -0.81
C ILE A 50 -3.24 -7.49 -1.28
N PHE A 51 -4.42 -7.02 -0.85
CA PHE A 51 -4.92 -5.70 -1.21
C PHE A 51 -4.00 -4.56 -0.72
N GLY A 52 -3.55 -4.62 0.54
CA GLY A 52 -2.63 -3.64 1.12
C GLY A 52 -1.31 -3.58 0.38
N VAL A 53 -0.71 -4.74 0.08
CA VAL A 53 0.55 -4.83 -0.68
C VAL A 53 0.41 -4.22 -2.07
N ILE A 54 -0.68 -4.51 -2.78
CA ILE A 54 -0.98 -3.92 -4.09
C ILE A 54 -1.02 -2.39 -3.98
N MET A 55 -1.75 -1.84 -3.00
CA MET A 55 -1.84 -0.40 -2.80
C MET A 55 -0.48 0.25 -2.51
N VAL A 56 0.35 -0.36 -1.67
CA VAL A 56 1.69 0.15 -1.36
C VAL A 56 2.57 0.17 -2.60
N VAL A 57 2.53 -0.89 -3.42
CA VAL A 57 3.30 -0.99 -4.66
C VAL A 57 2.87 0.08 -5.68
N LEU A 58 1.56 0.30 -5.85
CA LEU A 58 1.05 1.36 -6.72
C LEU A 58 1.39 2.76 -6.22
N GLY A 59 1.28 2.99 -4.90
CA GLY A 59 1.63 4.27 -4.28
C GLY A 59 3.09 4.66 -4.51
N ARG A 60 4.02 3.71 -4.33
CA ARG A 60 5.47 3.95 -4.56
C ARG A 60 5.82 4.27 -6.02
N ARG A 61 5.01 3.81 -6.98
CA ARG A 61 5.22 4.11 -8.42
C ARG A 61 4.71 5.49 -8.81
N GLY A 62 3.63 5.98 -8.17
CA GLY A 62 3.06 7.31 -8.44
C GLY A 62 3.97 8.47 -8.02
N THR A 63 4.66 8.33 -6.89
CA THR A 63 5.50 9.41 -6.33
C THR A 63 6.81 9.63 -7.11
N ARG A 64 7.27 8.64 -7.89
CA ARG A 64 8.50 8.74 -8.70
C ARG A 64 8.36 9.57 -9.99
N ASN A 65 7.14 9.81 -10.48
CA ASN A 65 6.92 10.50 -11.76
C ASN A 65 6.72 12.02 -11.65
N GLY A 66 6.68 12.57 -10.43
CA GLY A 66 6.47 14.00 -10.18
C GLY A 66 7.73 14.85 -10.28
N ASP A 67 8.90 14.25 -10.05
CA ASP A 67 10.17 14.97 -9.94
C ASP A 67 10.83 15.22 -11.32
N ASN A 68 10.73 14.24 -12.22
CA ASN A 68 11.43 14.31 -13.51
C ASN A 68 10.93 15.44 -14.42
N ARG A 69 9.64 15.82 -14.32
CA ARG A 69 9.04 16.90 -15.14
C ARG A 69 9.39 18.31 -14.68
N ARG A 70 9.82 18.50 -13.44
CA ARG A 70 10.20 19.84 -12.93
C ARG A 70 11.60 20.25 -13.38
N HIS A 71 12.49 19.28 -13.53
CA HIS A 71 13.84 19.52 -14.05
C HIS A 71 13.83 19.84 -15.55
N GLU A 72 12.98 19.20 -16.35
CA GLU A 72 12.89 19.45 -17.80
C GLU A 72 12.36 20.85 -18.14
N VAL A 73 11.35 21.34 -17.41
CA VAL A 73 10.77 22.69 -17.64
C VAL A 73 11.70 23.80 -17.15
N ALA A 74 12.48 23.57 -16.09
CA ALA A 74 13.45 24.56 -15.60
C ALA A 74 14.64 24.74 -16.56
N GLN A 75 14.94 23.72 -17.37
CA GLN A 75 16.08 23.73 -18.29
C GLN A 75 15.73 24.28 -19.67
N HIS A 76 14.43 24.41 -19.99
CA HIS A 76 13.95 24.96 -21.25
C HIS A 76 13.34 26.37 -21.10
N ARG A 77 13.97 27.21 -20.26
CA ARG A 77 13.78 28.67 -20.37
C ARG A 77 14.76 29.19 -21.41
N PRO A 78 14.31 29.66 -22.59
CA PRO A 78 15.19 30.34 -23.52
C PRO A 78 15.69 31.62 -22.84
N ASP A 79 17.00 31.77 -22.80
CA ASP A 79 17.68 32.94 -22.26
C ASP A 79 17.36 34.14 -23.15
N THR A 80 16.30 34.88 -22.81
CA THR A 80 15.98 36.16 -23.41
C THR A 80 16.87 37.22 -22.78
N SER A 81 18.18 37.05 -22.92
CA SER A 81 19.19 38.08 -22.71
C SER A 81 19.76 38.50 -24.08
N HIS A 82 18.91 39.07 -24.92
CA HIS A 82 19.38 39.79 -26.10
C HIS A 82 18.69 41.15 -26.16
N HIS A 83 19.52 42.15 -25.84
CA HIS A 83 19.60 43.52 -26.36
C HIS A 83 18.34 44.37 -26.50
#